data_AF-A0A535DHV4-F1
#
_entry.id   AF-A0A535DHV4-F1
#
_cell.length_a   1.000
_cell.length_b   1.000
_cell.length_c   1.000
_cell.angle_alpha   90.00
_cell.angle_beta   90.00
_cell.angle_gamma   90.00
#
_symmetry.space_group_name_H-M   'P 1'
#
loop_
_entity.id
_entity.type
_entity.pdbx_description
1 polymer ?
#
loop_
_entity_poly.entity_id
_entity_poly.type
_entity_poly.pdbx_seq_one_letter_code
_entity_poly.pdbx_strand_id
1 'polypeptide(L)'
;MSILSAEFRGIDFFGRFTVETQEQYVPWHMTLGFARQTFDESRHTLLNMKLLEHLGSHLGEYPDIILGPQRGGEIPEEELDPAILLARINVALEGFALTTFEEIRALARDLGEELIEHCHDYNMADEVTHVALGDYWLERLSQEQPWRKDRARAAQEEFEKMLSMVREMAANFVGATAGGSNQNGGTPG
;
A
#
# COMPACT_ATOMS: atom_id res chain seq x y z
N MET A 1 4.25 6.68 -9.68
CA MET A 1 3.72 5.49 -10.38
C MET A 1 3.41 4.34 -9.41
N SER A 2 4.29 4.02 -8.46
CA SER A 2 4.09 2.92 -7.50
C SER A 2 2.81 3.02 -6.65
N ILE A 3 2.37 4.22 -6.27
CA ILE A 3 1.15 4.41 -5.47
C ILE A 3 -0.09 3.96 -6.23
N LEU A 4 -0.30 4.45 -7.46
CA LEU A 4 -1.50 4.11 -8.24
C LEU A 4 -1.67 2.59 -8.43
N SER A 5 -0.57 1.87 -8.64
CA SER A 5 -0.62 0.41 -8.73
C SER A 5 -1.00 -0.25 -7.41
N ALA A 6 -0.46 0.25 -6.29
CA ALA A 6 -0.84 -0.21 -4.96
C ALA A 6 -2.34 0.00 -4.72
N GLU A 7 -2.93 1.12 -5.16
CA GLU A 7 -4.38 1.36 -5.05
C GLU A 7 -5.19 0.29 -5.80
N PHE A 8 -4.81 -0.03 -7.06
CA PHE A 8 -5.47 -1.10 -7.82
C PHE A 8 -5.39 -2.46 -7.10
N ARG A 9 -4.28 -2.73 -6.43
CA ARG A 9 -4.12 -3.95 -5.63
C ARG A 9 -4.95 -3.94 -4.37
N GLY A 10 -5.07 -2.78 -3.73
CA GLY A 10 -5.98 -2.58 -2.60
C GLY A 10 -7.41 -2.94 -3.00
N ILE A 11 -7.90 -2.43 -4.13
CA ILE A 11 -9.24 -2.77 -4.65
C ILE A 11 -9.42 -4.28 -4.80
N ASP A 12 -8.49 -4.98 -5.46
CA ASP A 12 -8.57 -6.43 -5.63
C ASP A 12 -8.55 -7.16 -4.28
N PHE A 13 -7.60 -6.81 -3.42
CA PHE A 13 -7.40 -7.47 -2.14
C PHE A 13 -8.61 -7.27 -1.20
N PHE A 14 -9.01 -6.03 -0.93
CA PHE A 14 -10.11 -5.73 -0.02
C PHE A 14 -11.45 -6.17 -0.62
N GLY A 15 -11.63 -6.00 -1.94
CA GLY A 15 -12.83 -6.46 -2.64
C GLY A 15 -13.01 -7.97 -2.49
N ARG A 16 -11.95 -8.76 -2.72
CA ARG A 16 -11.98 -10.20 -2.51
C ARG A 16 -12.17 -10.58 -1.05
N PHE A 17 -11.54 -9.86 -0.11
CA PHE A 17 -11.71 -10.10 1.32
C PHE A 17 -13.19 -10.10 1.72
N THR A 18 -13.98 -9.16 1.18
CA THR A 18 -15.43 -9.09 1.49
C THR A 18 -16.24 -10.33 1.09
N VAL A 19 -15.75 -11.11 0.13
CA VAL A 19 -16.43 -12.30 -0.41
C VAL A 19 -15.79 -13.58 0.13
N GLU A 20 -14.46 -13.67 0.09
CA GLU A 20 -13.70 -14.90 0.38
C GLU A 20 -13.66 -15.25 1.87
N THR A 21 -13.83 -14.28 2.75
CA THR A 21 -13.76 -14.52 4.21
C THR A 21 -15.12 -14.78 4.85
N GLN A 22 -16.21 -14.78 4.07
CA GLN A 22 -17.57 -14.99 4.58
C GLN A 22 -17.74 -16.36 5.25
N GLU A 23 -17.01 -17.38 4.80
CA GLU A 23 -17.05 -18.73 5.35
C GLU A 23 -16.22 -18.87 6.63
N GLN A 24 -15.35 -17.91 6.94
CA GLN A 24 -14.41 -17.96 8.08
C GLN A 24 -14.97 -17.34 9.37
N TYR A 25 -16.30 -17.17 9.46
CA TYR A 25 -17.00 -16.55 10.59
C TYR A 25 -16.46 -15.15 10.95
N VAL A 26 -16.12 -14.35 9.93
CA VAL A 26 -15.71 -12.96 10.12
C VAL A 26 -16.92 -12.12 10.56
N PRO A 27 -16.81 -11.27 11.60
CA PRO A 27 -17.90 -10.42 12.03
C PRO A 27 -18.39 -9.50 10.90
N TRP A 28 -19.71 -9.36 10.74
CA TRP A 28 -20.30 -8.52 9.68
C TRP A 28 -19.75 -7.09 9.63
N HIS A 29 -19.49 -6.48 10.80
CA HIS A 29 -18.92 -5.13 10.88
C HIS A 29 -17.52 -5.04 10.30
N MET A 30 -16.74 -6.13 10.34
CA MET A 30 -15.44 -6.22 9.71
C MET A 30 -15.59 -6.28 8.19
N THR A 31 -16.51 -7.11 7.67
CA THR A 31 -16.85 -7.14 6.23
C THR A 31 -17.27 -5.76 5.71
N LEU A 32 -18.12 -5.04 6.45
CA LEU A 32 -18.53 -3.68 6.07
C LEU A 32 -17.34 -2.70 6.06
N GLY A 33 -16.43 -2.84 7.02
CA GLY A 33 -15.20 -2.06 7.06
C GLY A 33 -14.31 -2.28 5.84
N PHE A 34 -14.11 -3.54 5.42
CA PHE A 34 -13.39 -3.85 4.19
C PHE A 34 -14.10 -3.37 2.93
N ALA A 35 -15.44 -3.46 2.87
CA ALA A 35 -16.19 -2.92 1.75
C ALA A 35 -16.02 -1.39 1.62
N ARG A 36 -15.94 -0.70 2.77
CA ARG A 36 -15.63 0.74 2.81
C ARG A 36 -14.20 1.01 2.33
N GLN A 37 -13.22 0.27 2.83
CA GLN A 37 -11.83 0.39 2.39
C GLN A 37 -11.70 0.16 0.88
N THR A 38 -12.32 -0.88 0.30
CA THR A 38 -12.34 -1.10 -1.16
C THR A 38 -12.87 0.12 -1.95
N PHE A 39 -13.90 0.78 -1.42
CA PHE A 39 -14.43 1.99 -2.04
C PHE A 39 -13.45 3.16 -1.91
N ASP A 40 -12.78 3.28 -0.78
CA ASP A 40 -11.77 4.30 -0.54
C ASP A 40 -10.57 4.11 -1.49
N GLU A 41 -10.06 2.89 -1.68
CA GLU A 41 -9.01 2.60 -2.69
C GLU A 41 -9.46 2.86 -4.13
N SER A 42 -10.75 2.67 -4.42
CA SER A 42 -11.31 3.02 -5.74
C SER A 42 -11.27 4.54 -5.97
N ARG A 43 -11.53 5.34 -4.94
CA ARG A 43 -11.39 6.80 -5.00
C ARG A 43 -9.92 7.21 -5.07
N HIS A 44 -9.04 6.60 -4.29
CA HIS A 44 -7.60 6.85 -4.32
C HIS A 44 -7.02 6.56 -5.70
N THR A 45 -7.44 5.45 -6.33
CA THR A 45 -7.08 5.11 -7.71
C THR A 45 -7.49 6.24 -8.66
N LEU A 46 -8.75 6.67 -8.61
CA LEU A 46 -9.23 7.75 -9.48
C LEU A 46 -8.46 9.05 -9.24
N LEU A 47 -8.20 9.41 -7.98
CA LEU A 47 -7.45 10.61 -7.62
C LEU A 47 -6.02 10.57 -8.18
N ASN A 48 -5.32 9.46 -7.99
CA ASN A 48 -3.96 9.26 -8.50
C ASN A 48 -3.91 9.25 -10.03
N MET A 49 -4.93 8.72 -10.71
CA MET A 49 -5.06 8.85 -12.18
C MET A 49 -5.18 10.32 -12.60
N LYS A 50 -5.96 11.13 -11.87
CA LYS A 50 -6.08 12.57 -12.13
C LYS A 50 -4.80 13.34 -11.83
N LEU A 51 -4.05 12.95 -10.81
CA LEU A 51 -2.73 13.52 -10.55
C LEU A 51 -1.73 13.18 -11.66
N LEU A 52 -1.76 11.96 -12.21
CA LEU A 52 -0.93 11.62 -13.37
C LEU A 52 -1.26 12.49 -14.58
N GLU A 53 -2.56 12.65 -14.90
CA GLU A 53 -3.01 13.55 -15.97
C GLU A 53 -2.55 14.99 -15.73
N HIS A 54 -2.64 15.48 -14.49
CA HIS A 54 -2.20 16.82 -14.10
C HIS A 54 -0.70 17.04 -14.33
N LEU A 55 0.10 16.00 -14.07
CA LEU A 55 1.55 16.00 -14.31
C LEU A 55 1.91 15.82 -15.81
N GLY A 56 0.93 15.77 -16.71
CA GLY A 56 1.14 15.57 -18.14
C GLY A 56 1.49 14.12 -18.51
N SER A 57 1.22 13.16 -17.62
CA SER A 57 1.49 11.75 -17.81
C SER A 57 0.19 10.95 -18.03
N HIS A 58 0.30 9.65 -18.28
CA HIS A 58 -0.83 8.73 -18.43
C HIS A 58 -0.55 7.36 -17.81
N LEU A 59 -1.63 6.62 -17.52
CA LEU A 59 -1.53 5.26 -17.00
C LEU A 59 -0.75 4.37 -17.98
N GLY A 60 0.27 3.68 -17.46
CA GLY A 60 1.11 2.77 -18.24
C GLY A 60 2.33 3.42 -18.91
N GLU A 61 2.54 4.73 -18.77
CA GLU A 61 3.69 5.44 -19.38
C GLU A 61 5.05 5.01 -18.82
N TYR A 62 5.11 4.69 -17.53
CA TYR A 62 6.32 4.28 -16.82
C TYR A 62 6.20 2.84 -16.35
N PRO A 63 7.33 2.12 -16.25
CA PRO A 63 7.33 0.79 -15.67
C PRO A 63 6.86 0.88 -14.22
N ASP A 64 6.00 -0.05 -13.87
CA ASP A 64 5.45 -0.12 -12.54
C ASP A 64 6.24 -1.11 -11.68
N ILE A 65 6.60 -0.68 -10.49
CA ILE A 65 7.22 -1.56 -9.49
C ILE A 65 6.05 -2.18 -8.75
N ILE A 66 5.85 -3.47 -8.96
CA ILE A 66 4.82 -4.23 -8.25
C ILE A 66 5.15 -4.19 -6.75
N LEU A 67 4.47 -3.29 -6.02
CA LEU A 67 4.43 -3.27 -4.57
C LEU A 67 3.19 -4.05 -4.11
N GLY A 68 3.37 -4.85 -3.06
CA GLY A 68 2.32 -5.69 -2.51
C GLY A 68 2.32 -7.13 -3.05
N PRO A 69 1.61 -8.04 -2.37
CA PRO A 69 1.68 -9.47 -2.63
C PRO A 69 1.23 -9.79 -4.07
N GLN A 70 2.04 -10.56 -4.82
CA GLN A 70 1.60 -11.23 -6.04
C GLN A 70 0.92 -12.55 -5.65
N ARG A 71 -0.40 -12.65 -5.77
CA ARG A 71 -1.14 -13.92 -5.62
C ARG A 71 -1.05 -14.81 -6.88
N GLY A 72 0.15 -14.95 -7.45
CA GLY A 72 0.40 -15.84 -8.60
C GLY A 72 0.47 -17.33 -8.24
N GLY A 73 0.50 -17.64 -6.94
CA GLY A 73 0.23 -18.96 -6.38
C GLY A 73 -0.94 -18.86 -5.41
N GLU A 74 -1.72 -19.94 -5.28
CA GLU A 74 -2.74 -20.07 -4.23
C GLU A 74 -2.12 -19.64 -2.90
N ILE A 75 -2.67 -18.60 -2.27
CA ILE A 75 -2.29 -18.31 -0.89
C ILE A 75 -2.69 -19.54 -0.09
N PRO A 76 -1.75 -20.18 0.63
CA PRO A 76 -2.07 -21.35 1.44
C PRO A 76 -3.27 -21.04 2.34
N GLU A 77 -4.18 -21.98 2.52
CA GLU A 77 -5.42 -21.77 3.28
C GLU A 77 -5.11 -21.25 4.71
N GLU A 78 -3.99 -21.68 5.29
CA GLU A 78 -3.47 -21.22 6.57
C GLU A 78 -3.01 -19.76 6.61
N GLU A 79 -2.76 -19.14 5.46
CA GLU A 79 -2.44 -17.71 5.28
C GLU A 79 -3.67 -16.87 4.91
N LEU A 80 -4.84 -17.51 4.74
CA LEU A 80 -6.13 -16.83 4.61
C LEU A 80 -6.75 -16.47 5.96
N ASP A 81 -6.10 -16.76 7.10
CA ASP A 81 -6.63 -16.38 8.41
C ASP A 81 -6.79 -14.85 8.48
N PRO A 82 -7.96 -14.33 8.90
CA PRO A 82 -8.25 -12.90 8.85
C PRO A 82 -7.28 -12.06 9.68
N ALA A 83 -6.76 -12.57 10.80
CA ALA A 83 -5.81 -11.84 11.64
C ALA A 83 -4.43 -11.73 10.97
N ILE A 84 -4.00 -12.77 10.26
CA ILE A 84 -2.74 -12.76 9.49
C ILE A 84 -2.84 -11.75 8.34
N LEU A 85 -3.97 -11.74 7.63
CA LEU A 85 -4.24 -10.80 6.54
C LEU A 85 -4.28 -9.34 7.03
N LEU A 86 -4.98 -9.06 8.13
CA LEU A 86 -5.00 -7.73 8.76
C LEU A 86 -3.59 -7.25 9.13
N ALA A 87 -2.77 -8.13 9.71
CA ALA A 87 -1.43 -7.76 10.15
C ALA A 87 -0.49 -7.43 8.97
N ARG A 88 -0.57 -8.19 7.88
CA ARG A 88 0.24 -7.94 6.68
C ARG A 88 -0.19 -6.68 5.94
N ILE A 89 -1.50 -6.47 5.79
CA ILE A 89 -2.02 -5.40 4.94
C ILE A 89 -2.36 -4.17 5.76
N ASN A 90 -3.40 -4.22 6.58
CA ASN A 90 -3.88 -3.06 7.32
C ASN A 90 -2.85 -2.49 8.31
N VAL A 91 -2.01 -3.33 8.92
CA VAL A 91 -0.99 -2.84 9.87
C VAL A 91 0.30 -2.50 9.14
N ALA A 92 0.93 -3.46 8.45
CA ALA A 92 2.23 -3.22 7.81
C ALA A 92 2.15 -2.41 6.50
N LEU A 93 1.33 -2.82 5.53
CA LEU A 93 1.27 -2.14 4.22
C LEU A 93 0.72 -0.72 4.35
N GLU A 94 -0.38 -0.52 5.06
CA GLU A 94 -0.96 0.82 5.22
C GLU A 94 -0.10 1.72 6.11
N GLY A 95 0.55 1.15 7.15
CA GLY A 95 1.55 1.90 7.92
C GLY A 95 2.71 2.41 7.05
N PHE A 96 3.14 1.59 6.08
CA PHE A 96 4.12 2.00 5.07
C PHE A 96 3.57 3.05 4.10
N ALA A 97 2.30 2.91 3.68
CA ALA A 97 1.62 3.88 2.83
C ALA A 97 1.53 5.26 3.51
N LEU A 98 1.14 5.31 4.79
CA LEU A 98 1.11 6.55 5.59
C LEU A 98 2.46 7.27 5.61
N THR A 99 3.55 6.52 5.83
CA THR A 99 4.91 7.08 5.80
C THR A 99 5.26 7.64 4.43
N THR A 100 4.88 6.92 3.37
CA THR A 100 5.10 7.34 1.97
C THR A 100 4.29 8.60 1.63
N PHE A 101 3.03 8.69 2.08
CA PHE A 101 2.19 9.86 1.85
C PHE A 101 2.71 11.09 2.59
N GLU A 102 3.21 10.95 3.81
CA GLU A 102 3.87 12.05 4.53
C GLU A 102 5.10 12.56 3.76
N GLU A 103 5.95 11.66 3.25
CA GLU A 103 7.13 12.01 2.45
C GLU A 103 6.75 12.75 1.15
N ILE A 104 5.69 12.32 0.47
CA ILE A 104 5.21 12.99 -0.75
C ILE A 104 4.60 14.35 -0.44
N ARG A 105 3.82 14.48 0.63
CA ARG A 105 3.26 15.77 1.06
C ARG A 105 4.35 16.76 1.39
N ALA A 106 5.40 16.34 2.10
CA ALA A 106 6.55 17.17 2.38
C ALA A 106 7.26 17.64 1.09
N LEU A 107 7.51 16.71 0.16
CA LEU A 107 8.13 17.03 -1.12
C LEU A 107 7.26 17.98 -1.96
N ALA A 108 5.95 17.74 -2.04
CA ALA A 108 5.01 18.56 -2.78
C ALA A 108 4.99 20.00 -2.22
N ARG A 109 4.98 20.15 -0.89
CA ARG A 109 5.07 21.44 -0.21
C ARG A 109 6.36 22.18 -0.58
N ASP A 110 7.50 21.49 -0.57
CA ASP A 110 8.80 22.08 -0.91
C ASP A 110 8.88 22.52 -2.38
N LEU A 111 8.17 21.83 -3.28
CA LEU A 111 8.10 22.16 -4.70
C LEU A 111 7.00 23.18 -5.03
N GLY A 112 6.13 23.54 -4.08
CA GLY A 112 4.98 24.40 -4.31
C GLY A 112 3.82 23.73 -5.06
N GLU A 113 3.78 22.39 -5.07
CA GLU A 113 2.77 21.57 -5.74
C GLU A 113 1.54 21.35 -4.84
N GLU A 114 0.76 22.41 -4.63
CA GLU A 114 -0.38 22.44 -3.70
C GLU A 114 -1.44 21.36 -3.97
N LEU A 115 -1.72 21.06 -5.24
CA LEU A 115 -2.70 20.03 -5.60
C LEU A 115 -2.23 18.63 -5.16
N ILE A 116 -0.96 18.32 -5.36
CA ILE A 116 -0.37 17.03 -4.98
C ILE A 116 -0.38 16.88 -3.46
N GLU A 117 0.01 17.94 -2.74
CA GLU A 117 -0.03 17.97 -1.28
C GLU A 117 -1.45 17.66 -0.76
N HIS A 118 -2.46 18.39 -1.25
CA HIS A 118 -3.84 18.21 -0.81
C HIS A 118 -4.42 16.84 -1.15
N CYS A 119 -4.12 16.31 -2.35
CA CYS A 119 -4.60 14.99 -2.73
C CYS A 119 -4.00 13.89 -1.85
N HIS A 120 -2.72 13.98 -1.48
CA HIS A 120 -2.12 13.01 -0.57
C HIS A 120 -2.51 13.21 0.89
N ASP A 121 -2.85 14.44 1.32
CA ASP A 121 -3.46 14.69 2.63
C ASP A 121 -4.83 14.00 2.74
N TYR A 122 -5.63 14.10 1.67
CA TYR A 122 -6.92 13.44 1.56
C TYR A 122 -6.80 11.91 1.61
N ASN A 123 -5.91 11.29 0.83
CA ASN A 123 -5.66 9.85 0.92
C ASN A 123 -5.20 9.44 2.33
N MET A 124 -4.29 10.20 2.93
CA MET A 124 -3.77 9.90 4.27
C MET A 124 -4.88 9.91 5.34
N ALA A 125 -5.89 10.79 5.20
CA ALA A 125 -7.03 10.84 6.11
C ALA A 125 -7.85 9.54 6.09
N ASP A 126 -8.00 8.91 4.92
CA ASP A 126 -8.66 7.62 4.78
C ASP A 126 -7.75 6.48 5.32
N GLU A 127 -6.45 6.50 4.99
CA GLU A 127 -5.50 5.45 5.43
C GLU A 127 -5.35 5.33 6.94
N VAL A 128 -5.41 6.44 7.68
CA VAL A 128 -5.41 6.39 9.15
C VAL A 128 -6.56 5.51 9.67
N THR A 129 -7.71 5.54 8.98
CA THR A 129 -8.85 4.70 9.35
C THR A 129 -8.66 3.25 8.95
N HIS A 130 -7.95 2.97 7.84
CA HIS A 130 -7.59 1.62 7.40
C HIS A 130 -6.66 0.92 8.39
N VAL A 131 -5.66 1.64 8.92
CA VAL A 131 -4.77 1.15 9.98
C VAL A 131 -5.55 0.90 11.27
N ALA A 132 -6.38 1.85 11.68
CA ALA A 132 -7.17 1.73 12.91
C ALA A 132 -8.16 0.55 12.85
N LEU A 133 -8.74 0.27 11.67
CA LEU A 133 -9.56 -0.91 11.41
C LEU A 133 -8.75 -2.20 11.58
N GLY A 134 -7.52 -2.22 11.05
CA GLY A 134 -6.54 -3.29 11.22
C GLY A 134 -6.31 -3.65 12.67
N ASP A 135 -5.81 -2.67 13.43
CA ASP A 135 -5.47 -2.81 14.85
C ASP A 135 -6.65 -3.30 15.68
N TYR A 136 -7.83 -2.72 15.45
CA TYR A 136 -9.02 -3.05 16.20
C TYR A 136 -9.47 -4.50 16.01
N TRP A 137 -9.52 -4.97 14.76
CA TRP A 137 -9.97 -6.34 14.48
C TRP A 137 -8.90 -7.37 14.80
N LEU A 138 -7.63 -7.07 14.60
CA LEU A 138 -6.54 -7.96 14.95
C LEU A 138 -6.56 -8.30 16.44
N GLU A 139 -6.69 -7.30 17.31
CA GLU A 139 -6.74 -7.51 18.75
C GLU A 139 -7.97 -8.34 19.15
N ARG A 140 -9.14 -8.09 18.56
CA ARG A 140 -10.36 -8.85 18.85
C ARG A 140 -10.31 -10.30 18.40
N LEU A 141 -9.87 -10.55 17.17
CA LEU A 141 -9.72 -11.91 16.64
C LEU A 141 -8.69 -12.71 17.45
N SER A 142 -7.66 -12.02 17.98
CA SER A 142 -6.65 -12.62 18.84
C SER A 142 -7.15 -12.90 20.26
N GLN A 143 -8.12 -12.14 20.79
CA GLN A 143 -8.75 -12.44 22.08
C GLN A 143 -9.55 -13.75 22.04
N GLU A 144 -10.21 -14.03 20.91
CA GLU A 144 -10.92 -15.30 20.70
C GLU A 144 -9.95 -16.47 20.51
N GLN A 145 -8.85 -16.23 19.79
CA GLN A 145 -7.84 -17.24 19.49
C GLN A 145 -6.42 -16.70 19.72
N PRO A 146 -5.86 -16.85 20.93
CA PRO A 146 -4.58 -16.21 21.32
C PRO A 146 -3.39 -16.54 20.42
N TRP A 147 -3.37 -17.71 19.79
CA TRP A 147 -2.30 -18.10 18.86
C TRP A 147 -2.20 -17.17 17.64
N ARG A 148 -3.29 -16.47 17.27
CA ARG A 148 -3.29 -15.52 16.15
C ARG A 148 -2.34 -14.36 16.38
N LYS A 149 -2.15 -13.92 17.63
CA LYS A 149 -1.29 -12.77 17.95
C LYS A 149 0.16 -13.02 17.55
N ASP A 150 0.68 -14.19 17.88
CA ASP A 150 2.06 -14.55 17.56
C ASP A 150 2.26 -14.74 16.04
N ARG A 151 1.30 -15.38 15.36
CA ARG A 151 1.36 -15.58 13.90
C ARG A 151 1.19 -14.27 13.13
N ALA A 152 0.26 -13.43 13.55
CA ALA A 152 0.04 -12.10 12.97
C ALA A 152 1.29 -11.23 13.11
N ARG A 153 1.92 -11.22 14.28
CA ARG A 153 3.19 -10.51 14.49
C ARG A 153 4.30 -11.04 13.59
N ALA A 154 4.47 -12.35 13.51
CA ALA A 154 5.48 -12.95 12.62
C ALA A 154 5.24 -12.57 11.16
N ALA A 155 3.98 -12.59 10.71
CA ALA A 155 3.59 -12.21 9.37
C ALA A 155 3.81 -10.71 9.09
N GLN A 156 3.53 -9.84 10.07
CA GLN A 156 3.83 -8.41 10.01
C GLN A 156 5.34 -8.17 9.87
N GLU A 157 6.16 -8.77 10.75
CA GLU A 157 7.62 -8.60 10.73
C GLU A 157 8.26 -9.13 9.43
N GLU A 158 7.74 -10.22 8.88
CA GLU A 158 8.16 -10.74 7.57
C GLU A 158 7.83 -9.73 6.45
N PHE A 159 6.61 -9.20 6.46
CA PHE A 159 6.15 -8.28 5.42
C PHE A 159 6.85 -6.92 5.49
N GLU A 160 7.09 -6.38 6.68
CA GLU A 160 7.85 -5.14 6.88
C GLU A 160 9.29 -5.26 6.37
N LYS A 161 9.95 -6.42 6.55
CA LYS A 161 11.28 -6.67 5.97
C LYS A 161 11.25 -6.68 4.45
N MET A 162 10.21 -7.26 3.86
CA MET A 162 10.02 -7.22 2.41
C MET A 162 9.84 -5.77 1.93
N LEU A 163 9.01 -4.98 2.60
CA LEU A 163 8.81 -3.56 2.28
C LEU A 163 10.11 -2.75 2.40
N SER A 164 10.92 -2.99 3.44
CA SER A 164 12.20 -2.31 3.61
C SER A 164 13.18 -2.65 2.48
N MET A 165 13.24 -3.92 2.07
CA MET A 165 14.08 -4.35 0.94
C MET A 165 13.65 -3.68 -0.36
N VAL A 166 12.34 -3.58 -0.62
CA VAL A 166 11.87 -2.91 -1.84
C VAL A 166 12.17 -1.41 -1.81
N ARG A 167 12.04 -0.77 -0.64
CA ARG A 167 12.42 0.64 -0.46
C ARG A 167 13.90 0.87 -0.76
N GLU A 168 14.78 0.01 -0.27
CA GLU A 168 16.21 0.08 -0.57
C GLU A 168 16.50 -0.14 -2.06
N MET A 169 15.83 -1.11 -2.69
CA MET A 169 15.97 -1.37 -4.13
C MET A 169 15.54 -0.17 -4.97
N ALA A 170 14.42 0.47 -4.62
CA ALA A 170 13.95 1.68 -5.28
C ALA A 170 14.94 2.83 -5.14
N ALA A 171 15.48 3.07 -3.93
CA ALA A 171 16.49 4.09 -3.68
C ALA A 171 17.77 3.86 -4.50
N ASN A 172 18.23 2.60 -4.59
CA ASN A 172 19.40 2.23 -5.38
C ASN A 172 19.19 2.43 -6.89
N PHE A 173 17.99 2.13 -7.41
CA PHE A 173 17.66 2.36 -8.81
C PHE A 173 17.66 3.85 -9.17
N VAL A 174 17.10 4.69 -8.30
CA VAL A 174 17.14 6.16 -8.47
C VAL A 174 18.58 6.69 -8.43
N GLY A 175 19.40 6.21 -7.47
CA GLY A 175 20.81 6.60 -7.39
C GLY A 175 21.62 6.23 -8.63
N ALA A 176 21.39 5.02 -9.17
CA ALA A 176 22.07 4.55 -10.38
C ALA A 176 21.70 5.37 -11.64
N THR A 177 20.43 5.76 -11.78
CA THR A 177 19.96 6.55 -12.92
C THR A 177 20.39 8.02 -12.84
N ALA A 178 20.46 8.60 -11.64
CA ALA A 178 20.97 9.95 -11.43
C ALA A 178 22.49 10.06 -11.68
N GLY A 179 23.28 9.04 -11.31
CA GLY A 179 24.74 9.01 -11.48
C GLY A 179 25.24 8.80 -12.92
N GLY A 180 24.40 8.27 -13.81
CA GLY A 180 24.76 7.99 -15.22
C GLY A 180 24.77 9.22 -16.14
N SER A 181 24.24 10.36 -15.70
CA SER A 181 24.10 11.57 -16.52
C SER A 181 25.38 12.43 -16.61
N ASN A 182 26.45 12.08 -15.87
CA ASN A 182 27.62 12.95 -15.71
C ASN A 182 28.91 12.47 -16.41
N GLN A 183 28.84 11.52 -17.36
CA GLN A 183 30.04 10.96 -18.03
C GLN A 183 30.10 11.06 -19.56
N ASN A 184 29.27 11.88 -20.22
CA ASN A 184 29.39 12.11 -21.68
C ASN A 184 29.55 13.59 -22.06
N GLY A 185 30.38 14.32 -21.31
CA GLY A 185 30.69 15.74 -21.53
C GLY A 185 32.19 16.01 -21.74
N GLY A 186 32.81 15.41 -22.77
CA GLY A 186 34.17 15.75 -23.21
C GLY A 186 34.61 14.75 -24.28
N THR A 187 34.96 15.13 -25.51
CA THR A 187 35.88 16.19 -25.91
C THR A 187 35.56 16.76 -27.30
N PRO A 188 35.83 18.05 -27.57
CA PRO A 188 36.03 18.56 -28.92
C PRO A 188 37.48 18.31 -29.37
N GLY A 189 37.64 17.74 -30.57
CA GLY A 189 38.90 17.54 -31.27
C GLY A 189 38.64 17.22 -32.73
#